data_AF-A0A022R1Z5-F1
#
_entry.id   AF-A0A022R1Z5-F1
#
_cell.length_a   1.000
_cell.length_b   1.000
_cell.length_c   1.000
_cell.angle_alpha   90.00
_cell.angle_beta   90.00
_cell.angle_gamma   90.00
#
_symmetry.space_group_name_H-M   'P 1'
#
loop_
_entity.id
_entity.type
_entity.pdbx_description
1 polymer ?
#
loop_
_entity_poly.entity_id
_entity_poly.type
_entity_poly.pdbx_seq_one_letter_code
_entity_poly.pdbx_strand_id
1 'polypeptide(L)'
;MSQSSTMKIKITFFLIINVGIFVLGQSEATKMKPISDGPTSSPLPTHSEKEIPSPQYKHFLEECEKRITEECATEIFNEIFRNKTISENCCTKLVDDMGPDCHTIMIQRERDLLKDNKENDVIISKSEELWKRCSKITPVNKNRQYPKVPERQYLPGYNKFLNECEKKLTEKCGAQILDVVFDKNKVAANVDKDCCSKLFEMGHECRNEMHVRLEHLAIRKKETGSDVVKEKGHQILKYCEEINSS
;
A
#
# COMPACT_ATOMS: atom_id res chain seq x y z
N MET A 1 25.01 -22.02 31.11
CA MET A 1 25.80 -21.56 29.96
C MET A 1 25.23 -22.19 28.70
N SER A 2 24.61 -21.40 27.82
CA SER A 2 24.55 -21.69 26.38
C SER A 2 24.20 -20.38 25.68
N GLN A 3 25.08 -19.96 24.78
CA GLN A 3 25.16 -18.60 24.25
C GLN A 3 24.10 -18.33 23.18
N SER A 4 23.37 -17.22 23.38
CA SER A 4 22.58 -16.55 22.36
C SER A 4 23.52 -16.00 21.28
N SER A 5 23.51 -16.62 20.10
CA SER A 5 24.29 -16.15 18.94
C SER A 5 23.45 -15.18 18.12
N THR A 6 23.59 -13.89 18.41
CA THR A 6 23.04 -12.78 17.61
C THR A 6 23.90 -12.58 16.37
N MET A 7 23.70 -13.41 15.35
CA MET A 7 24.45 -13.35 14.11
C MET A 7 23.76 -12.40 13.11
N LYS A 8 24.17 -11.14 13.15
CA LYS A 8 23.90 -10.12 12.11
C LYS A 8 24.43 -10.62 10.76
N ILE A 9 23.60 -11.25 9.92
CA ILE A 9 23.95 -11.64 8.54
C ILE A 9 23.07 -10.91 7.54
N LYS A 10 23.65 -9.81 7.06
CA LYS A 10 23.74 -9.35 5.66
C LYS A 10 22.47 -9.37 4.81
N ILE A 11 21.87 -8.18 4.74
CA ILE A 11 21.09 -7.64 3.62
C ILE A 11 21.99 -7.61 2.35
N THR A 12 22.27 -8.77 1.75
CA THR A 12 23.12 -8.84 0.55
C THR A 12 22.80 -10.07 -0.31
N PHE A 13 21.58 -10.15 -0.84
CA PHE A 13 21.21 -10.97 -2.01
C PHE A 13 19.93 -10.31 -2.55
N PHE A 14 19.86 -9.48 -3.60
CA PHE A 14 20.60 -9.35 -4.86
C PHE A 14 20.66 -7.86 -5.29
N LEU A 15 21.85 -7.24 -5.23
CA LEU A 15 22.16 -5.96 -5.91
C LEU A 15 23.33 -6.14 -6.89
N ILE A 16 23.21 -7.08 -7.82
CA ILE A 16 24.10 -7.19 -8.97
C ILE A 16 23.17 -7.56 -10.12
N ILE A 17 22.88 -6.66 -11.06
CA ILE A 17 23.66 -6.47 -12.29
C ILE A 17 23.49 -5.02 -12.81
N ASN A 18 24.60 -4.46 -13.32
CA ASN A 18 24.82 -3.16 -13.99
C ASN A 18 25.22 -1.96 -13.11
N VAL A 19 26.45 -2.02 -12.58
CA VAL A 19 27.27 -0.83 -12.31
C VAL A 19 28.00 -0.46 -13.61
N GLY A 20 27.45 0.50 -14.33
CA GLY A 20 28.13 1.24 -15.40
C GLY A 20 28.80 2.47 -14.80
N ILE A 21 30.13 2.42 -14.79
CA ILE A 21 31.11 3.43 -14.38
C ILE A 21 30.72 4.85 -14.79
N PHE A 22 30.57 5.78 -13.84
CA PHE A 22 30.89 7.19 -14.09
C PHE A 22 31.65 7.79 -12.90
N VAL A 23 32.73 8.44 -13.30
CA VAL A 23 33.87 8.93 -12.54
C VAL A 23 33.49 10.11 -11.65
N LEU A 24 34.10 10.16 -10.46
CA LEU A 24 34.16 11.34 -9.61
C LEU A 24 34.91 12.47 -10.32
N GLY A 25 34.23 13.59 -10.56
CA GLY A 25 34.85 14.89 -10.83
C GLY A 25 34.28 15.93 -9.88
N GLN A 26 35.05 16.32 -8.87
CA GLN A 26 34.83 17.58 -8.15
C GLN A 26 35.39 18.72 -9.00
N SER A 27 34.65 19.83 -9.12
CA SER A 27 35.27 21.16 -9.09
C SER A 27 34.23 22.27 -8.83
N GLU A 28 34.52 23.00 -7.76
CA GLU A 28 34.45 24.45 -7.61
C GLU A 28 33.10 25.19 -7.49
N ALA A 29 32.98 25.78 -6.31
CA ALA A 29 32.11 26.88 -5.97
C ALA A 29 32.40 28.12 -6.82
N THR A 30 31.35 28.83 -7.23
CA THR A 30 31.43 30.28 -7.43
C THR A 30 30.23 30.95 -6.77
N LYS A 31 30.57 31.93 -5.93
CA LYS A 31 29.71 32.76 -5.09
C LYS A 31 29.37 34.04 -5.85
N MET A 32 28.10 34.44 -5.91
CA MET A 32 27.70 35.85 -5.92
C MET A 32 26.22 36.07 -5.52
N LYS A 33 25.94 37.33 -5.16
CA LYS A 33 25.04 37.91 -4.14
C LYS A 33 23.50 37.87 -4.40
N PRO A 34 22.66 38.19 -3.37
CA PRO A 34 21.19 38.12 -3.38
C PRO A 34 20.52 39.47 -3.72
N ILE A 35 19.20 39.45 -3.97
CA ILE A 35 18.13 40.37 -3.48
C ILE A 35 16.81 40.05 -4.22
N SER A 36 15.74 39.74 -3.48
CA SER A 36 14.46 40.48 -3.45
C SER A 36 13.30 39.59 -3.02
N ASP A 37 12.56 40.07 -2.03
CA ASP A 37 11.44 39.44 -1.34
C ASP A 37 10.20 39.23 -2.22
N GLY A 38 9.61 38.04 -2.09
CA GLY A 38 8.27 37.66 -2.51
C GLY A 38 7.82 36.46 -1.67
N PRO A 39 6.52 36.28 -1.38
CA PRO A 39 6.07 35.21 -0.50
C PRO A 39 6.31 33.86 -1.19
N THR A 40 7.31 33.14 -0.70
CA THR A 40 7.65 31.79 -1.11
C THR A 40 6.44 30.88 -0.90
N SER A 41 5.72 30.60 -1.97
CA SER A 41 4.96 29.36 -2.09
C SER A 41 5.92 28.22 -1.80
N SER A 42 5.70 27.49 -0.70
CA SER A 42 6.51 26.31 -0.37
C SER A 42 6.65 25.42 -1.60
N PRO A 43 7.87 25.05 -2.01
CA PRO A 43 8.05 24.06 -3.06
C PRO A 43 7.42 22.77 -2.57
N LEU A 44 6.39 22.31 -3.28
CA LEU A 44 5.92 20.94 -3.21
C LEU A 44 7.15 20.03 -3.37
N PRO A 45 7.44 19.09 -2.44
CA PRO A 45 8.62 18.27 -2.55
C PRO A 45 8.46 17.35 -3.76
N THR A 46 8.99 17.80 -4.90
CA THR A 46 9.22 17.02 -6.10
C THR A 46 10.60 16.40 -5.96
N HIS A 47 10.72 15.39 -5.12
CA HIS A 47 11.79 14.41 -5.20
C HIS A 47 11.26 13.10 -4.64
N SER A 48 11.48 12.04 -5.40
CA SER A 48 11.26 10.63 -5.05
C SER A 48 12.05 10.29 -3.78
N GLU A 49 11.53 10.68 -2.62
CA GLU A 49 12.03 10.24 -1.34
C GLU A 49 11.73 8.75 -1.23
N LYS A 50 12.77 7.93 -1.07
CA LYS A 50 12.59 6.50 -0.77
C LYS A 50 11.79 6.44 0.54
N GLU A 51 10.51 6.10 0.44
CA GLU A 51 9.66 5.91 1.61
C GLU A 51 10.33 4.89 2.53
N ILE A 52 10.64 5.30 3.76
CA ILE A 52 11.19 4.42 4.79
C ILE A 52 10.05 3.49 5.23
N PRO A 53 10.21 2.15 5.15
CA PRO A 53 9.20 1.21 5.60
C PRO A 53 8.78 1.47 7.06
N SER A 54 7.47 1.49 7.32
CA SER A 54 6.97 1.57 8.69
C SER A 54 7.40 0.35 9.52
N PRO A 55 7.52 0.46 10.86
CA PRO A 55 7.82 -0.68 11.72
C PRO A 55 6.81 -1.82 11.58
N GLN A 56 5.53 -1.51 11.39
CA GLN A 56 4.44 -2.47 11.21
C GLN A 56 4.62 -3.26 9.91
N TYR A 57 4.93 -2.57 8.82
CA TYR A 57 5.20 -3.21 7.53
C TYR A 57 6.47 -4.05 7.58
N LYS A 58 7.54 -3.55 8.21
CA LYS A 58 8.78 -4.33 8.40
C LYS A 58 8.52 -5.62 9.18
N HIS A 59 7.79 -5.54 10.29
CA HIS A 59 7.42 -6.71 11.09
C HIS A 59 6.58 -7.70 10.27
N PHE A 60 5.61 -7.22 9.50
CA PHE A 60 4.81 -8.07 8.62
C PHE A 60 5.69 -8.84 7.61
N LEU A 61 6.64 -8.15 6.95
CA LEU A 61 7.57 -8.80 6.02
C LEU A 61 8.44 -9.86 6.72
N GLU A 62 8.98 -9.55 7.90
CA GLU A 62 9.79 -10.50 8.69
C GLU A 62 8.99 -11.75 9.07
N GLU A 63 7.71 -11.62 9.42
CA GLU A 63 6.82 -12.75 9.72
C GLU A 63 6.45 -13.56 8.48
N CYS A 64 6.35 -12.93 7.32
CA CYS A 64 6.17 -13.63 6.04
C CYS A 64 7.42 -14.41 5.62
N GLU A 65 8.61 -13.82 5.76
CA GLU A 65 9.89 -14.47 5.42
C GLU A 65 10.11 -15.76 6.23
N LYS A 66 9.78 -15.76 7.53
CA LYS A 66 9.93 -16.94 8.41
C LYS A 66 9.05 -18.13 8.02
N ARG A 67 8.05 -17.93 7.15
CA ARG A 67 7.08 -18.98 6.78
C ARG A 67 7.47 -19.80 5.59
N ILE A 68 8.50 -19.39 4.86
CA ILE A 68 8.97 -20.11 3.68
C ILE A 68 10.44 -20.46 3.87
N THR A 69 10.87 -21.59 3.29
CA THR A 69 12.30 -21.93 3.28
C THR A 69 13.02 -21.13 2.20
N GLU A 70 14.33 -20.93 2.35
CA GLU A 70 15.15 -20.26 1.34
C GLU A 70 15.09 -20.96 -0.03
N GLU A 71 15.07 -22.30 -0.03
CA GLU A 71 14.89 -23.13 -1.22
C GLU A 71 13.58 -22.80 -1.93
N CYS A 72 12.46 -22.81 -1.22
CA CYS A 72 11.16 -22.53 -1.83
C CYS A 72 11.00 -21.07 -2.22
N ALA A 73 11.52 -20.13 -1.45
CA ALA A 73 11.57 -18.72 -1.84
C ALA A 73 12.33 -18.54 -3.17
N THR A 74 13.44 -19.27 -3.34
CA THR A 74 14.25 -19.26 -4.57
C THR A 74 13.48 -19.85 -5.76
N GLU A 75 12.75 -20.96 -5.57
CA GLU A 75 11.92 -21.53 -6.64
C GLU A 75 10.79 -20.59 -7.06
N ILE A 76 10.07 -19.99 -6.09
CA ILE A 76 9.00 -19.02 -6.34
C ILE A 76 9.54 -17.83 -7.13
N PHE A 77 10.68 -17.27 -6.71
CA PHE A 77 11.33 -16.18 -7.42
C PHE A 77 11.71 -16.59 -8.85
N ASN A 78 12.34 -17.76 -9.02
CA ASN A 78 12.75 -18.23 -10.33
C ASN A 78 11.56 -18.50 -11.26
N GLU A 79 10.44 -19.03 -10.77
CA GLU A 79 9.22 -19.17 -11.56
C GLU A 79 8.75 -17.81 -12.09
N ILE A 80 8.54 -16.85 -11.19
CA ILE A 80 7.92 -15.56 -11.53
C ILE A 80 8.85 -14.72 -12.41
N PHE A 81 10.12 -14.61 -12.03
CA PHE A 81 11.06 -13.67 -12.63
C PHE A 81 11.97 -14.30 -13.68
N ARG A 82 12.03 -15.63 -13.78
CA ARG A 82 12.97 -16.34 -14.69
C ARG A 82 12.34 -17.48 -15.48
N ASN A 83 11.01 -17.63 -15.47
CA ASN A 83 10.28 -18.71 -16.14
C ASN A 83 10.78 -20.11 -15.71
N LYS A 84 11.15 -20.21 -14.43
CA LYS A 84 11.39 -21.42 -13.62
C LYS A 84 10.20 -22.38 -13.65
N THR A 85 10.39 -23.61 -13.17
CA THR A 85 9.31 -24.45 -12.67
C THR A 85 9.49 -24.64 -11.18
N ILE A 86 8.45 -24.38 -10.39
CA ILE A 86 8.37 -24.68 -8.96
C ILE A 86 8.04 -26.16 -8.73
N SER A 87 8.57 -26.74 -7.66
CA SER A 87 8.22 -28.09 -7.20
C SER A 87 6.84 -28.13 -6.51
N GLU A 88 6.21 -29.31 -6.47
CA GLU A 88 4.95 -29.51 -5.74
C GLU A 88 5.12 -29.24 -4.23
N ASN A 89 6.25 -29.62 -3.65
CA ASN A 89 6.58 -29.34 -2.25
C ASN A 89 6.60 -27.84 -1.96
N CYS A 90 7.25 -27.05 -2.81
CA CYS A 90 7.27 -25.59 -2.64
C CYS A 90 5.94 -24.93 -2.96
N CYS A 91 5.14 -25.49 -3.87
CA CYS A 91 3.74 -25.09 -4.03
C CYS A 91 2.92 -25.28 -2.75
N THR A 92 3.05 -26.45 -2.10
CA THR A 92 2.36 -26.71 -0.83
C THR A 92 2.78 -25.71 0.24
N LYS A 93 4.09 -25.43 0.38
CA LYS A 93 4.58 -24.45 1.35
C LYS A 93 4.15 -23.02 1.04
N LEU A 94 4.12 -22.63 -0.23
CA LEU A 94 3.61 -21.32 -0.65
C LEU A 94 2.18 -21.11 -0.15
N VAL A 95 1.30 -22.10 -0.31
CA VAL A 95 -0.12 -21.96 0.04
C VAL A 95 -0.37 -22.20 1.53
N ASP A 96 0.12 -23.32 2.05
CA ASP A 96 -0.18 -23.75 3.42
C ASP A 96 0.64 -22.99 4.46
N ASP A 97 1.93 -22.71 4.22
CA ASP A 97 2.79 -22.08 5.21
C ASP A 97 2.80 -20.55 5.09
N MET A 98 3.10 -20.03 3.89
CA MET A 98 3.26 -18.59 3.62
C MET A 98 1.91 -17.87 3.55
N GLY A 99 0.98 -18.35 2.72
CA GLY A 99 -0.36 -17.77 2.58
C GLY A 99 -0.46 -16.62 1.57
N PRO A 100 -1.70 -16.24 1.20
CA PRO A 100 -1.97 -15.36 0.05
C PRO A 100 -1.47 -13.92 0.24
N ASP A 101 -1.62 -13.39 1.45
CA ASP A 101 -1.24 -12.01 1.75
C ASP A 101 0.27 -11.84 1.73
N CYS A 102 0.99 -12.78 2.36
CA CYS A 102 2.45 -12.81 2.31
C CYS A 102 2.95 -12.94 0.88
N HIS A 103 2.40 -13.87 0.10
CA HIS A 103 2.78 -14.06 -1.31
C HIS A 103 2.60 -12.76 -2.11
N THR A 104 1.40 -12.20 -2.07
CA THR A 104 1.04 -10.98 -2.80
C THR A 104 1.98 -9.82 -2.46
N ILE A 105 2.17 -9.52 -1.17
CA ILE A 105 2.94 -8.36 -0.74
C ILE A 105 4.44 -8.55 -0.98
N MET A 106 4.99 -9.75 -0.75
CA MET A 106 6.41 -10.02 -1.02
C MET A 106 6.72 -9.86 -2.50
N ILE A 107 5.87 -10.37 -3.40
CA ILE A 107 6.06 -10.19 -4.84
C ILE A 107 5.90 -8.73 -5.26
N GLN A 108 4.91 -8.02 -4.72
CA GLN A 108 4.76 -6.58 -4.98
C GLN A 108 5.99 -5.80 -4.56
N ARG A 109 6.59 -6.12 -3.40
CA ARG A 109 7.83 -5.50 -2.91
C ARG A 109 8.99 -5.77 -3.85
N GLU A 110 9.23 -7.02 -4.23
CA GLU A 110 10.32 -7.36 -5.16
C GLU A 110 10.15 -6.66 -6.50
N ARG A 111 8.92 -6.60 -7.02
CA ARG A 111 8.57 -5.87 -8.24
C ARG A 111 8.83 -4.36 -8.11
N ASP A 112 8.51 -3.72 -6.98
CA ASP A 112 8.85 -2.31 -6.75
C ASP A 112 10.37 -2.05 -6.74
N LEU A 113 11.16 -3.02 -6.29
CA LEU A 113 12.62 -2.90 -6.25
C LEU A 113 13.27 -2.99 -7.64
N LEU A 114 12.62 -3.63 -8.61
CA LEU A 114 13.18 -3.85 -9.95
C LEU A 114 13.28 -2.59 -10.82
N LYS A 115 12.67 -1.46 -10.43
CA LYS A 115 12.68 -0.13 -11.12
C LYS A 115 12.20 -0.10 -12.58
N ASP A 116 12.14 -1.22 -13.28
CA ASP A 116 11.60 -1.34 -14.64
C ASP A 116 10.09 -1.59 -14.57
N ASN A 117 9.32 -0.61 -15.03
CA ASN A 117 7.87 -0.66 -15.00
C ASN A 117 7.26 -1.47 -16.16
N LYS A 118 8.04 -1.84 -17.18
CA LYS A 118 7.52 -2.48 -18.40
C LYS A 118 7.06 -3.92 -18.16
N GLU A 119 7.60 -4.59 -17.16
CA GLU A 119 7.27 -5.98 -16.83
C GLU A 119 6.36 -6.12 -15.61
N ASN A 120 5.91 -5.01 -15.01
CA ASN A 120 5.11 -5.04 -13.77
C ASN A 120 3.87 -5.92 -13.91
N ASP A 121 3.07 -5.70 -14.94
CA ASP A 121 1.83 -6.46 -15.15
C ASP A 121 2.11 -7.94 -15.42
N VAL A 122 3.22 -8.24 -16.10
CA VAL A 122 3.66 -9.61 -16.37
C VAL A 122 4.07 -10.32 -15.07
N ILE A 123 4.81 -9.64 -14.18
CA ILE A 123 5.21 -10.18 -12.88
C ILE A 123 3.98 -10.49 -12.02
N ILE A 124 3.03 -9.56 -11.95
CA ILE A 124 1.79 -9.75 -11.19
C ILE A 124 0.97 -10.92 -11.78
N SER A 125 0.79 -10.96 -13.10
CA SER A 125 0.06 -12.04 -13.77
C SER A 125 0.68 -13.41 -13.48
N LYS A 126 2.01 -13.54 -13.59
CA LYS A 126 2.71 -14.80 -13.28
C LYS A 126 2.57 -15.19 -11.81
N SER A 127 2.63 -14.21 -10.91
CA SER A 127 2.44 -14.42 -9.47
C SER A 127 1.05 -14.97 -9.15
N GLU A 128 0.01 -14.43 -9.78
CA GLU A 128 -1.37 -14.89 -9.63
C GLU A 128 -1.59 -16.27 -10.24
N GLU A 129 -1.03 -16.52 -11.42
CA GLU A 129 -1.07 -17.83 -12.08
C GLU A 129 -0.38 -18.91 -11.23
N LEU A 130 0.80 -18.60 -10.68
CA LEU A 130 1.52 -19.48 -9.76
C LEU A 130 0.65 -19.80 -8.54
N TRP A 131 0.09 -18.77 -7.89
CA TRP A 131 -0.77 -18.96 -6.72
C TRP A 131 -1.98 -19.85 -7.05
N LYS A 132 -2.66 -19.57 -8.16
CA LYS A 132 -3.81 -20.35 -8.64
C LYS A 132 -3.44 -21.80 -8.92
N ARG A 133 -2.27 -22.06 -9.49
CA ARG A 133 -1.77 -23.42 -9.75
C ARG A 133 -1.47 -24.16 -8.45
N CYS A 134 -0.70 -23.56 -7.55
CA CYS A 134 -0.37 -24.20 -6.27
C CYS A 134 -1.61 -24.42 -5.39
N SER A 135 -2.57 -23.50 -5.40
CA SER A 135 -3.83 -23.62 -4.65
C SER A 135 -4.73 -24.77 -5.10
N LYS A 136 -4.49 -25.34 -6.29
CA LYS A 136 -5.15 -26.57 -6.76
C LYS A 136 -4.51 -27.83 -6.20
N ILE A 137 -3.23 -27.78 -5.81
CA ILE A 137 -2.48 -28.89 -5.25
C ILE A 137 -2.80 -29.01 -3.75
N THR A 138 -2.72 -27.90 -3.03
CA THR A 138 -3.12 -27.81 -1.63
C THR A 138 -4.05 -26.60 -1.44
N PRO A 139 -5.25 -26.74 -0.86
CA PRO A 139 -6.13 -25.61 -0.61
C PRO A 139 -5.69 -24.85 0.64
N VAL A 140 -5.90 -23.52 0.66
CA VAL A 140 -5.60 -22.68 1.83
C VAL A 140 -6.31 -23.20 3.08
N ASN A 141 -5.53 -23.50 4.12
CA ASN A 141 -6.08 -23.83 5.42
C ASN A 141 -6.64 -22.58 6.12
N LYS A 142 -7.97 -22.44 6.10
CA LYS A 142 -8.69 -21.31 6.71
C LYS A 142 -8.52 -21.20 8.23
N ASN A 143 -8.13 -22.28 8.90
CA ASN A 143 -7.91 -22.30 10.36
C ASN A 143 -6.48 -21.88 10.72
N ARG A 144 -5.57 -21.78 9.74
CA ARG A 144 -4.20 -21.36 10.01
C ARG A 144 -4.18 -19.86 10.26
N GLN A 145 -3.44 -19.47 11.30
CA GLN A 145 -3.19 -18.07 11.56
C GLN A 145 -2.07 -17.58 10.64
N TYR A 146 -2.41 -16.74 9.66
CA TYR A 146 -1.45 -16.05 8.80
C TYR A 146 -1.11 -14.66 9.37
N PRO A 147 0.05 -14.07 9.02
CA PRO A 147 0.35 -12.69 9.37
C PRO A 147 -0.72 -11.78 8.74
N LYS A 148 -1.29 -10.89 9.53
CA LYS A 148 -2.30 -9.95 9.03
C LYS A 148 -1.59 -8.78 8.36
N VAL A 149 -2.03 -8.44 7.15
CA VAL A 149 -1.60 -7.21 6.48
C VAL A 149 -1.86 -6.03 7.43
N PRO A 150 -0.85 -5.17 7.69
CA PRO A 150 -1.07 -4.00 8.51
C PRO A 150 -2.02 -3.03 7.81
N GLU A 151 -2.62 -2.11 8.58
CA GLU A 151 -3.46 -1.06 8.00
C GLU A 151 -2.74 -0.30 6.89
N ARG A 152 -3.50 0.19 5.89
CA ARG A 152 -2.92 0.75 4.67
C ARG A 152 -1.99 1.92 4.90
N GLN A 153 -2.24 2.70 5.95
CA GLN A 153 -1.37 3.81 6.39
C GLN A 153 0.08 3.40 6.70
N TYR A 154 0.31 2.10 6.94
CA TYR A 154 1.62 1.54 7.20
C TYR A 154 2.29 0.95 5.95
N LEU A 155 1.56 0.80 4.84
CA LEU A 155 2.07 0.22 3.60
C LEU A 155 2.80 1.27 2.75
N PRO A 156 3.83 0.87 1.96
CA PRO A 156 4.45 1.76 0.98
C PRO A 156 3.45 2.26 -0.06
N GLY A 157 3.71 3.44 -0.59
CA GLY A 157 2.88 4.13 -1.56
C GLY A 157 1.61 4.73 -0.96
N TYR A 158 1.43 4.73 0.36
CA TYR A 158 0.19 5.21 0.99
C TYR A 158 -0.13 6.65 0.61
N ASN A 159 0.84 7.57 0.65
CA ASN A 159 0.61 8.96 0.28
C ASN A 159 0.24 9.10 -1.21
N LYS A 160 0.90 8.34 -2.08
CA LYS A 160 0.56 8.31 -3.50
C LYS A 160 -0.86 7.78 -3.72
N PHE A 161 -1.22 6.68 -3.06
CA PHE A 161 -2.57 6.12 -3.08
C PHE A 161 -3.62 7.15 -2.64
N LEU A 162 -3.39 7.83 -1.51
CA LEU A 162 -4.27 8.88 -1.01
C LEU A 162 -4.43 10.01 -2.04
N ASN A 163 -3.34 10.50 -2.60
CA ASN A 163 -3.38 11.54 -3.63
C ASN A 163 -4.19 11.11 -4.85
N GLU A 164 -4.06 9.85 -5.29
CA GLU A 164 -4.87 9.31 -6.39
C GLU A 164 -6.35 9.16 -6.03
N CYS A 165 -6.68 8.86 -4.77
CA CYS A 165 -8.06 8.86 -4.29
C CYS A 165 -8.63 10.29 -4.23
N GLU A 166 -7.87 11.24 -3.69
CA GLU A 166 -8.28 12.64 -3.53
C GLU A 166 -8.58 13.30 -4.88
N LYS A 167 -7.78 13.02 -5.92
CA LYS A 167 -8.02 13.49 -7.30
C LYS A 167 -9.38 13.08 -7.90
N LYS A 168 -10.01 12.04 -7.36
CA LYS A 168 -11.31 11.55 -7.86
C LYS A 168 -12.49 12.28 -7.23
N LEU A 169 -12.26 13.09 -6.19
CA LEU A 169 -13.26 13.94 -5.57
C LEU A 169 -13.04 15.41 -5.95
N THR A 170 -14.13 16.16 -6.02
CA THR A 170 -14.07 17.61 -6.14
C THR A 170 -14.03 18.24 -4.75
N GLU A 171 -13.45 19.44 -4.64
CA GLU A 171 -13.48 20.21 -3.38
C GLU A 171 -14.91 20.40 -2.86
N LYS A 172 -15.86 20.64 -3.79
CA LYS A 172 -17.30 20.74 -3.49
C LYS A 172 -17.83 19.46 -2.84
N CYS A 173 -17.54 18.29 -3.41
CA CYS A 173 -17.99 17.01 -2.86
C CYS A 173 -17.33 16.71 -1.50
N GLY A 174 -16.02 17.00 -1.36
CA GLY A 174 -15.32 16.88 -0.09
C GLY A 174 -15.94 17.75 1.02
N ALA A 175 -16.31 19.00 0.70
CA ALA A 175 -17.01 19.88 1.63
C ALA A 175 -18.39 19.34 2.03
N GLN A 176 -19.16 18.81 1.08
CA GLN A 176 -20.45 18.17 1.39
C GLN A 176 -20.28 16.99 2.35
N ILE A 177 -19.30 16.11 2.10
CA ILE A 177 -19.03 14.97 2.98
C ILE A 177 -18.66 15.43 4.39
N LEU A 178 -17.77 16.42 4.52
CA LEU A 178 -17.37 16.97 5.81
C LEU A 178 -18.55 17.61 6.55
N ASP A 179 -19.40 18.36 5.86
CA ASP A 179 -20.63 18.93 6.42
C ASP A 179 -21.53 17.85 6.99
N VAL A 180 -21.84 16.80 6.22
CA VAL A 180 -22.72 15.73 6.67
C VAL A 180 -22.13 15.00 7.88
N VAL A 181 -20.83 14.68 7.81
CA VAL A 181 -20.14 13.89 8.85
C VAL A 181 -19.98 14.68 10.14
N PHE A 182 -19.55 15.94 10.09
CA PHE A 182 -19.18 16.70 11.28
C PHE A 182 -20.25 17.67 11.79
N ASP A 183 -21.27 18.04 11.00
CA ASP A 183 -22.34 18.92 11.48
C ASP A 183 -23.31 18.16 12.40
N LYS A 184 -23.36 18.56 13.67
CA LYS A 184 -24.23 17.95 14.70
C LYS A 184 -25.71 18.36 14.57
N ASN A 185 -25.99 19.46 13.88
CA ASN A 185 -27.29 20.11 13.83
C ASN A 185 -28.02 19.93 12.49
N LYS A 186 -27.34 19.48 11.45
CA LYS A 186 -27.97 19.13 10.16
C LYS A 186 -28.65 17.77 10.24
N VAL A 187 -29.98 17.80 10.32
CA VAL A 187 -30.83 16.64 10.00
C VAL A 187 -30.90 16.53 8.48
N ALA A 188 -30.37 15.44 7.92
CA ALA A 188 -30.53 15.05 6.51
C ALA A 188 -29.99 16.03 5.46
N ALA A 189 -28.78 16.58 5.67
CA ALA A 189 -28.00 16.98 4.49
C ALA A 189 -27.53 15.70 3.81
N ASN A 190 -28.00 15.46 2.60
CA ASN A 190 -27.46 14.44 1.74
C ASN A 190 -26.46 15.07 0.79
N VAL A 191 -25.41 14.32 0.43
CA VAL A 191 -24.55 14.72 -0.67
C VAL A 191 -25.35 14.75 -1.98
N ASP A 192 -24.96 15.58 -2.95
CA ASP A 192 -25.70 15.65 -4.22
C ASP A 192 -25.41 14.43 -5.12
N LYS A 193 -26.22 14.22 -6.16
CA LYS A 193 -26.08 13.07 -7.08
C LYS A 193 -24.72 13.04 -7.78
N ASP A 194 -24.15 14.20 -8.10
CA ASP A 194 -22.81 14.31 -8.71
C ASP A 194 -21.73 13.84 -7.74
N CYS A 195 -21.79 14.28 -6.48
CA CYS A 195 -20.91 13.81 -5.42
C CYS A 195 -21.07 12.30 -5.17
N CYS A 196 -22.30 11.76 -5.19
CA CYS A 196 -22.52 10.32 -5.13
C CYS A 196 -21.88 9.57 -6.30
N SER A 197 -21.99 10.08 -7.54
CA SER A 197 -21.32 9.46 -8.69
C SER A 197 -19.81 9.42 -8.48
N LYS A 198 -19.19 10.54 -8.08
CA LYS A 198 -17.74 10.63 -7.83
C LYS A 198 -17.28 9.71 -6.69
N LEU A 199 -18.06 9.62 -5.62
CA LEU A 199 -17.81 8.72 -4.50
C LEU A 199 -17.84 7.25 -4.96
N PHE A 200 -18.71 6.88 -5.91
CA PHE A 200 -18.73 5.54 -6.48
C PHE A 200 -17.58 5.28 -7.46
N GLU A 201 -17.30 6.24 -8.36
CA GLU A 201 -16.20 6.22 -9.32
C GLU A 201 -14.83 6.07 -8.65
N MET A 202 -14.67 6.55 -7.40
CA MET A 202 -13.37 6.45 -6.73
C MET A 202 -12.94 5.02 -6.39
N GLY A 203 -13.92 4.10 -6.30
CA GLY A 203 -13.71 2.70 -5.96
C GLY A 203 -13.76 2.42 -4.46
N HIS A 204 -14.06 1.16 -4.11
CA HIS A 204 -14.28 0.71 -2.74
C HIS A 204 -13.10 1.00 -1.80
N GLU A 205 -11.86 0.76 -2.24
CA GLU A 205 -10.68 1.00 -1.42
C GLU A 205 -10.52 2.46 -1.02
N CYS A 206 -10.67 3.38 -1.98
CA CYS A 206 -10.58 4.81 -1.72
C CYS A 206 -11.69 5.30 -0.78
N ARG A 207 -12.92 4.78 -0.93
CA ARG A 207 -14.02 5.10 -0.01
C ARG A 207 -13.75 4.65 1.41
N ASN A 208 -13.26 3.42 1.59
CA ASN A 208 -12.95 2.88 2.91
C ASN A 208 -11.82 3.67 3.58
N GLU A 209 -10.78 4.02 2.83
CA GLU A 209 -9.67 4.81 3.38
C GLU A 209 -10.12 6.22 3.78
N MET A 210 -10.96 6.87 2.96
CA MET A 210 -11.53 8.16 3.30
C MET A 210 -12.33 8.08 4.61
N HIS A 211 -13.11 7.01 4.79
CA HIS A 211 -13.87 6.78 6.03
C HIS A 211 -12.96 6.68 7.27
N VAL A 212 -11.91 5.87 7.21
CA VAL A 212 -10.91 5.73 8.29
C VAL A 212 -10.26 7.08 8.62
N ARG A 213 -9.93 7.88 7.61
CA ARG A 213 -9.34 9.21 7.83
C ARG A 213 -10.31 10.19 8.48
N LEU A 214 -11.59 10.14 8.15
CA LEU A 214 -12.62 10.95 8.79
C LEU A 214 -12.78 10.54 10.27
N GLU A 215 -12.77 9.25 10.59
CA GLU A 215 -12.77 8.75 11.96
C GLU A 215 -11.56 9.26 12.75
N HIS A 216 -10.35 9.14 12.20
CA HIS A 216 -9.13 9.68 12.80
C HIS A 216 -9.19 11.20 13.01
N LEU A 217 -9.78 11.94 12.06
CA LEU A 217 -9.97 13.38 12.18
C LEU A 217 -10.93 13.71 13.34
N ALA A 218 -12.01 12.94 13.50
CA ALA A 218 -12.98 13.10 14.58
C ALA A 218 -12.33 12.93 15.96
N ILE A 219 -11.55 11.85 16.11
CA ILE A 219 -10.78 11.57 17.33
C ILE A 219 -9.82 12.73 17.63
N ARG A 220 -9.08 13.20 16.62
CA ARG A 220 -8.08 14.26 16.78
C ARG A 220 -8.72 15.58 17.20
N LYS A 221 -9.83 15.96 16.56
CA LYS A 221 -10.51 17.23 16.83
C LYS A 221 -11.32 17.20 18.12
N LYS A 222 -11.66 16.02 18.65
CA LYS A 222 -12.59 15.84 19.79
C LYS A 222 -13.95 16.54 19.57
N GLU A 223 -14.28 16.84 18.32
CA GLU A 223 -15.48 17.58 17.94
C GLU A 223 -16.69 16.65 17.90
N THR A 224 -16.53 15.46 17.32
CA THR A 224 -17.58 14.46 17.14
C THR A 224 -17.00 13.08 17.47
N GLY A 225 -17.79 12.20 18.08
CA GLY A 225 -17.34 10.84 18.41
C GLY A 225 -17.04 10.04 17.14
N SER A 226 -15.98 9.23 17.15
CA SER A 226 -15.60 8.37 16.01
C SER A 226 -16.78 7.50 15.54
N ASP A 227 -17.56 6.96 16.48
CA ASP A 227 -18.73 6.14 16.19
C ASP A 227 -19.82 6.90 15.42
N VAL A 228 -19.98 8.20 15.71
CA VAL A 228 -20.95 9.06 15.01
C VAL A 228 -20.48 9.33 13.58
N VAL A 229 -19.18 9.57 13.39
CA VAL A 229 -18.59 9.73 12.06
C VAL A 229 -18.72 8.44 11.23
N LYS A 230 -18.47 7.31 11.88
CA LYS A 230 -18.64 5.99 11.27
C LYS A 230 -20.07 5.74 10.81
N GLU A 231 -21.04 5.99 11.68
CA GLU A 231 -22.46 5.82 11.34
C GLU A 231 -22.88 6.74 10.18
N LYS A 232 -22.52 8.03 10.25
CA LYS A 232 -22.85 8.99 9.19
C LYS A 232 -22.18 8.66 7.85
N GLY A 233 -20.94 8.19 7.88
CA GLY A 233 -20.25 7.75 6.67
C GLY A 233 -20.97 6.56 6.00
N HIS A 234 -21.46 5.58 6.77
CA HIS A 234 -22.28 4.49 6.24
C HIS A 234 -23.61 4.99 5.67
N GLN A 235 -24.26 5.96 6.32
CA GLN A 235 -25.50 6.56 5.83
C GLN A 235 -25.31 7.25 4.47
N ILE A 236 -24.22 8.00 4.30
CA ILE A 236 -23.87 8.62 2.99
C ILE A 236 -23.72 7.55 1.91
N LEU A 237 -22.99 6.46 2.21
CA LEU A 237 -22.77 5.39 1.23
C LEU A 237 -24.08 4.74 0.82
N LYS A 238 -24.91 4.35 1.79
CA LYS A 238 -26.22 3.73 1.53
C LYS A 238 -27.11 4.65 0.69
N TYR A 239 -27.19 5.92 1.04
CA TYR A 239 -27.95 6.91 0.26
C TYR A 239 -27.44 7.01 -1.19
N CYS A 240 -26.13 7.03 -1.39
CA CYS A 240 -25.55 7.09 -2.73
C CYS A 240 -25.78 5.80 -3.55
N GLU A 241 -25.86 4.63 -2.91
CA GLU A 241 -26.25 3.37 -3.57
C GLU A 241 -27.68 3.45 -4.12
N GLU A 242 -28.61 3.96 -3.32
CA GLU A 242 -30.02 4.10 -3.69
C GLU A 242 -30.20 5.04 -4.91
N ILE A 243 -29.47 6.15 -4.95
CA ILE A 243 -29.58 7.14 -6.03
C ILE A 243 -28.87 6.71 -7.32
N ASN A 244 -27.77 5.96 -7.22
CA ASN A 244 -27.06 5.47 -8.41
C ASN A 244 -27.72 4.22 -9.01
N SER A 245 -28.61 3.56 -8.27
CA SER A 245 -29.41 2.42 -8.74
C SER A 245 -30.75 2.82 -9.37
N SER A 246 -31.08 4.12 -9.35
CA SER A 246 -32.35 4.71 -9.84
C SER A 246 -32.14 5.55 -11.09
#